data_AF-A0A5D0SXB3-F1
#
_entry.id   AF-A0A5D0SXB3-F1
#
_cell.length_a   1.000
_cell.length_b   1.000
_cell.length_c   1.000
_cell.angle_alpha   90.00
_cell.angle_beta   90.00
_cell.angle_gamma   90.00
#
_symmetry.space_group_name_H-M   'P 1'
#
loop_
_entity.id
_entity.type
_entity.pdbx_description
1 polymer ?
#
loop_
_entity_poly.entity_id
_entity_poly.type
_entity_poly.pdbx_seq_one_letter_code
_entity_poly.pdbx_strand_id
1 'polypeptide(L)'
;MSIGILPCQGSSNTGVMTSEVTLDKVDGNKYKTVCALGLPLGIEGIIKNGKKNEKFIALNGCPIKCASKALKSVEIENYEEINVTELGIQKTGNMKDVTGIEKVRAKLDEVLARIDEGK
;
A
#
# COMPACT_ATOMS: atom_id res chain seq x y z
N MET A 1 -16.22 -8.07 3.33
CA MET A 1 -14.95 -7.48 3.75
C MET A 1 -14.27 -6.82 2.58
N SER A 2 -14.07 -5.50 2.64
CA SER A 2 -13.27 -4.72 1.68
C SER A 2 -11.95 -4.27 2.30
N ILE A 3 -10.87 -4.30 1.50
CA ILE A 3 -9.51 -4.00 1.93
C ILE A 3 -8.95 -2.86 1.08
N GLY A 4 -8.60 -1.75 1.72
CA GLY A 4 -7.96 -0.60 1.12
C GLY A 4 -6.43 -0.75 1.09
N ILE A 5 -5.85 -0.87 -0.09
CA ILE A 5 -4.40 -0.94 -0.28
C ILE A 5 -3.89 0.47 -0.63
N LEU A 6 -2.97 0.97 0.19
CA LEU A 6 -2.34 2.28 0.00
C LEU A 6 -0.87 2.09 -0.42
N PRO A 7 -0.54 2.26 -1.71
CA PRO A 7 0.85 2.19 -2.17
C PRO A 7 1.61 3.47 -1.83
N CYS A 8 2.89 3.31 -1.51
CA CYS A 8 3.84 4.40 -1.42
C CYS A 8 4.26 4.84 -2.84
N GLN A 9 3.47 5.70 -3.47
CA GLN A 9 3.67 6.25 -4.82
C GLN A 9 4.87 7.23 -4.95
N GLY A 10 6.02 6.87 -4.39
CA GLY A 10 7.22 7.71 -4.36
C GLY A 10 8.12 7.56 -5.59
N SER A 11 9.00 8.53 -5.80
CA SER A 11 9.90 8.60 -6.97
C SER A 11 11.15 7.69 -6.85
N SER A 12 10.96 6.38 -6.79
CA SER A 12 12.05 5.38 -6.74
C SER A 12 11.57 4.02 -7.27
N ASN A 13 12.49 3.10 -7.54
CA ASN A 13 12.12 1.72 -7.93
C ASN A 13 11.12 1.07 -6.97
N THR A 14 11.37 1.15 -5.66
CA THR A 14 10.48 0.59 -4.64
C THR A 14 9.09 1.22 -4.66
N GLY A 15 8.99 2.53 -4.93
CA GLY A 15 7.70 3.22 -5.04
C GLY A 15 6.91 2.78 -6.29
N VAL A 16 7.60 2.61 -7.42
CA VAL A 16 7.03 2.03 -8.65
C VAL A 16 6.50 0.62 -8.37
N MET A 17 7.32 -0.25 -7.76
CA MET A 17 6.90 -1.60 -7.39
C MET A 17 5.64 -1.61 -6.51
N THR A 18 5.55 -0.74 -5.48
CA THR A 18 4.34 -0.71 -4.65
C THR A 18 3.09 -0.33 -5.45
N SER A 19 3.23 0.58 -6.42
CA SER A 19 2.12 1.04 -7.25
C SER A 19 1.69 -0.06 -8.22
N GLU A 20 2.63 -0.68 -8.92
CA GLU A 20 2.38 -1.78 -9.86
C GLU A 20 1.71 -2.97 -9.17
N VAL A 21 2.29 -3.45 -8.06
CA VAL A 21 1.77 -4.59 -7.30
C VAL A 21 0.37 -4.30 -6.74
N THR A 22 0.10 -3.06 -6.34
CA THR A 22 -1.24 -2.68 -5.90
C THR A 22 -2.22 -2.74 -7.07
N LEU A 23 -1.87 -2.18 -8.23
CA LEU A 23 -2.74 -2.13 -9.40
C LEU A 23 -3.02 -3.53 -9.97
N ASP A 24 -2.06 -4.45 -9.89
CA ASP A 24 -2.27 -5.85 -10.27
C ASP A 24 -3.31 -6.55 -9.37
N LYS A 25 -3.43 -6.11 -8.11
CA LYS A 25 -4.26 -6.78 -7.10
C LYS A 25 -5.68 -6.25 -7.01
N VAL A 26 -5.88 -4.95 -7.26
CA VAL A 26 -7.19 -4.32 -7.09
C VAL A 26 -8.19 -4.80 -8.12
N ASP A 27 -9.40 -5.11 -7.66
CA ASP A 27 -10.50 -5.62 -8.48
C ASP A 27 -11.74 -4.70 -8.46
N GLY A 28 -11.66 -3.59 -7.72
CA GLY A 28 -12.76 -2.65 -7.53
C GLY A 28 -13.84 -3.10 -6.54
N ASN A 29 -13.79 -4.36 -6.09
CA ASN A 29 -14.78 -4.98 -5.22
C ASN A 29 -14.20 -5.27 -3.83
N LYS A 30 -13.36 -6.30 -3.72
CA LYS A 30 -12.76 -6.73 -2.45
C LYS A 30 -11.49 -5.94 -2.16
N TYR A 31 -10.62 -5.81 -3.16
CA TYR A 31 -9.35 -5.10 -3.03
C TYR A 31 -9.47 -3.75 -3.75
N LYS A 32 -9.31 -2.66 -3.00
CA LYS A 32 -9.50 -1.30 -3.52
C LYS A 32 -8.25 -0.48 -3.30
N THR A 33 -7.99 0.47 -4.19
CA THR A 33 -6.96 1.48 -3.95
C THR A 33 -7.48 2.51 -2.96
N VAL A 34 -6.55 3.05 -2.18
CA VAL A 34 -6.76 4.27 -1.40
C VAL A 34 -5.85 5.36 -1.97
N CYS A 35 -6.31 6.60 -2.03
CA CYS A 35 -5.55 7.67 -2.65
C CYS A 35 -4.42 8.16 -1.72
N ALA A 36 -3.17 7.90 -2.08
CA ALA A 36 -2.00 8.27 -1.28
C ALA A 36 -1.83 9.77 -1.07
N LEU A 37 -2.24 10.59 -2.05
CA LEU A 37 -2.14 12.05 -1.97
C LEU A 37 -3.37 12.71 -1.34
N GLY A 38 -4.57 12.22 -1.67
CA GLY A 38 -5.81 12.87 -1.25
C GLY A 38 -6.12 12.73 0.25
N LEU A 39 -5.66 11.65 0.88
CA LEU A 39 -5.77 11.49 2.34
C LEU A 39 -5.02 12.57 3.12
N PRO A 40 -3.70 12.74 2.98
CA PRO A 40 -2.96 13.75 3.74
C PRO A 40 -3.33 15.19 3.37
N LEU A 41 -3.91 15.42 2.18
CA LEU A 41 -4.43 16.73 1.79
C LEU A 41 -5.79 17.08 2.41
N GLY A 42 -6.42 16.19 3.18
CA GLY A 42 -7.69 16.51 3.82
C GLY A 42 -8.89 16.52 2.86
N ILE A 43 -8.78 15.90 1.67
CA ILE A 43 -9.87 15.94 0.67
C ILE A 43 -11.05 15.09 1.17
N GLU A 44 -12.08 15.73 1.70
CA GLU A 44 -13.20 15.09 2.41
C GLU A 44 -13.83 13.92 1.65
N GLY A 45 -14.12 14.10 0.35
CA GLY A 45 -14.71 13.05 -0.48
C GLY A 45 -13.81 11.81 -0.61
N ILE A 46 -12.49 12.02 -0.69
CA ILE A 46 -11.50 10.93 -0.75
C ILE A 46 -11.39 10.25 0.60
N ILE A 47 -11.34 11.00 1.69
CA ILE A 47 -11.28 10.44 3.05
C ILE A 47 -12.53 9.60 3.34
N LYS A 48 -13.71 10.16 3.08
CA LYS A 48 -14.99 9.47 3.28
C LYS A 48 -15.04 8.20 2.45
N ASN A 49 -14.56 8.21 1.20
CA ASN A 49 -14.55 7.03 0.36
C ASN A 49 -13.51 5.99 0.83
N GLY A 50 -12.31 6.43 1.22
CA GLY A 50 -11.24 5.58 1.74
C GLY A 50 -11.66 4.85 3.02
N LYS A 51 -12.29 5.56 3.96
CA LYS A 51 -12.79 5.02 5.24
C LYS A 51 -13.95 4.02 5.09
N LYS A 52 -14.50 3.80 3.89
CA LYS A 52 -15.48 2.73 3.64
C LYS A 52 -14.86 1.34 3.64
N ASN A 53 -13.53 1.23 3.49
CA ASN A 53 -12.85 -0.04 3.59
C ASN A 53 -12.82 -0.51 5.05
N GLU A 54 -12.93 -1.81 5.27
CA GLU A 54 -12.98 -2.41 6.61
C GLU A 54 -11.58 -2.69 7.16
N LYS A 55 -10.62 -2.96 6.27
CA LYS A 55 -9.21 -3.22 6.57
C LYS A 55 -8.33 -2.42 5.63
N PHE A 56 -7.08 -2.21 6.04
CA PHE A 56 -6.12 -1.41 5.30
C PHE A 56 -4.76 -2.09 5.25
N ILE A 57 -4.06 -1.89 4.14
CA ILE A 57 -2.64 -2.24 3.99
C ILE A 57 -1.88 -0.98 3.61
N ALA A 58 -0.86 -0.63 4.40
CA ALA A 58 0.14 0.36 4.04
C ALA A 58 1.30 -0.35 3.34
N LEU A 59 1.38 -0.22 2.02
CA LEU A 59 2.45 -0.80 1.21
C LEU A 59 3.55 0.24 0.99
N ASN A 60 4.55 0.23 1.88
CA ASN A 60 5.64 1.20 1.90
C ASN A 60 6.81 0.77 1.03
N GLY A 61 7.35 1.70 0.25
CA GLY A 61 8.54 1.45 -0.55
C GLY A 61 9.84 1.50 0.26
N CYS A 62 9.87 2.21 1.38
CA CYS A 62 11.11 2.43 2.15
C CYS A 62 10.83 2.80 3.63
N PRO A 63 11.88 2.91 4.48
CA PRO A 63 11.73 3.16 5.92
C PRO A 63 11.08 4.50 6.31
N ILE A 64 10.86 5.42 5.37
CA ILE A 64 10.14 6.67 5.61
C ILE A 64 8.66 6.43 5.92
N LYS A 65 8.11 5.30 5.43
CA LYS A 65 6.73 4.86 5.69
C LYS A 65 5.64 5.87 5.30
N CYS A 66 5.74 6.43 4.08
CA CYS A 66 4.82 7.46 3.59
C CYS A 66 3.35 6.99 3.58
N ALA A 67 3.08 5.74 3.18
CA ALA A 67 1.73 5.20 3.13
C ALA A 67 1.13 5.12 4.55
N SER A 68 1.89 4.58 5.50
CA SER A 68 1.51 4.52 6.92
C SER A 68 1.20 5.89 7.52
N LYS A 69 2.00 6.91 7.18
CA LYS A 69 1.79 8.29 7.61
C LYS A 69 0.53 8.91 6.99
N ALA A 70 0.25 8.63 5.72
CA ALA A 70 -0.95 9.10 5.04
C ALA A 70 -2.26 8.46 5.56
N LEU A 71 -2.23 7.20 6.00
CA LEU A 71 -3.37 6.60 6.72
C LEU A 71 -3.58 7.26 8.09
N LYS A 72 -2.49 7.44 8.84
CA LYS A 72 -2.52 8.06 10.17
C LYS A 72 -2.99 9.52 10.16
N SER A 73 -2.67 10.29 9.11
CA SER A 73 -3.11 11.69 9.01
C SER A 73 -4.63 11.86 8.95
N VAL A 74 -5.37 10.78 8.73
CA VAL A 74 -6.84 10.75 8.71
C VAL A 74 -7.40 9.76 9.72
N GLU A 75 -6.63 9.43 10.77
CA GLU A 75 -7.05 8.58 11.90
C GLU A 75 -7.36 7.12 11.49
N ILE A 76 -6.74 6.61 10.43
CA ILE A 76 -6.75 5.18 10.11
C ILE A 76 -5.51 4.56 10.75
N GLU A 77 -5.68 3.97 11.93
CA GLU A 77 -4.57 3.44 12.73
C GLU A 77 -4.38 1.92 12.61
N ASN A 78 -5.47 1.17 12.37
CA ASN A 78 -5.44 -0.28 12.24
C ASN A 78 -5.20 -0.69 10.78
N TYR A 79 -3.94 -0.96 10.44
CA TYR A 79 -3.53 -1.45 9.13
C TYR A 79 -2.36 -2.43 9.24
N GLU A 80 -2.31 -3.37 8.30
CA GLU A 80 -1.09 -4.15 8.07
C GLU A 80 -0.05 -3.29 7.36
N GLU A 81 1.21 -3.42 7.75
CA GLU A 81 2.31 -2.68 7.16
C GLU A 81 3.26 -3.63 6.42
N ILE A 82 3.56 -3.30 5.17
CA ILE A 82 4.62 -3.96 4.39
C ILE A 82 5.65 -2.89 4.04
N ASN A 83 6.93 -3.20 4.21
CA ASN A 83 8.02 -2.35 3.75
C ASN A 83 8.88 -3.11 2.75
N VAL A 84 8.87 -2.68 1.48
CA VAL A 84 9.58 -3.33 0.37
C VAL A 84 11.08 -3.48 0.67
N THR A 85 11.71 -2.50 1.33
CA THR A 85 13.14 -2.59 1.67
C THR A 85 13.46 -3.69 2.70
N GLU A 86 12.51 -4.07 3.54
CA GLU A 86 12.68 -5.17 4.51
C GLU A 86 12.66 -6.55 3.83
N LEU A 87 12.25 -6.61 2.56
CA LEU A 87 12.31 -7.82 1.73
C LEU A 87 13.68 -8.01 1.05
N GLY A 88 14.67 -7.19 1.41
CA GLY A 88 16.02 -7.20 0.84
C GLY A 88 16.11 -6.52 -0.53
N ILE A 89 15.13 -5.68 -0.89
CA ILE A 89 15.13 -4.92 -2.14
C ILE A 89 15.74 -3.54 -1.88
N GLN A 90 16.87 -3.26 -2.52
CA GLN A 90 17.53 -1.97 -2.36
C GLN A 90 16.78 -0.86 -3.09
N LYS A 91 16.54 0.26 -2.41
CA LYS A 91 15.99 1.47 -3.02
C LYS A 91 17.02 2.13 -3.93
N THR A 92 16.62 2.42 -5.16
CA THR A 92 17.42 3.12 -6.17
C THR A 92 16.59 4.22 -6.85
N GLY A 93 17.28 5.16 -7.48
CA GLY A 93 16.65 6.16 -8.34
C GLY A 93 16.25 5.64 -9.74
N ASN A 94 16.65 4.41 -10.09
CA ASN A 94 16.30 3.80 -11.37
C ASN A 94 14.89 3.21 -11.30
N MET A 95 13.87 4.01 -11.63
CA MET A 95 12.45 3.60 -11.60
C MET A 95 12.10 2.39 -12.47
N LYS A 96 12.95 2.03 -13.43
CA LYS A 96 12.75 0.85 -14.30
C LYS A 96 13.30 -0.44 -13.69
N ASP A 97 14.08 -0.35 -12.64
CA ASP A 97 14.61 -1.52 -11.94
C ASP A 97 13.52 -2.15 -11.08
N VAL A 98 12.84 -3.17 -11.61
CA VAL A 98 11.82 -3.95 -10.89
C VAL A 98 12.39 -5.24 -10.28
N THR A 99 13.71 -5.31 -10.07
CA THR A 99 14.35 -6.50 -9.51
C THR A 99 13.76 -6.83 -8.13
N GLY A 100 13.20 -8.04 -8.01
CA GLY A 100 12.58 -8.51 -6.77
C GLY A 100 11.11 -8.14 -6.60
N ILE A 101 10.44 -7.55 -7.60
CA ILE A 101 9.00 -7.23 -7.54
C ILE A 101 8.13 -8.44 -7.17
N GLU A 102 8.51 -9.66 -7.60
CA GLU A 102 7.80 -10.89 -7.23
C GLU A 102 7.79 -11.16 -5.72
N LYS A 103 8.83 -10.73 -4.98
CA LYS A 103 8.83 -10.81 -3.51
C LYS A 103 7.78 -9.89 -2.91
N VAL A 104 7.56 -8.72 -3.53
CA VAL A 104 6.54 -7.75 -3.10
C VAL A 104 5.15 -8.32 -3.36
N ARG A 105 4.92 -8.91 -4.55
CA ARG A 105 3.67 -9.62 -4.90
C ARG A 105 3.37 -10.73 -3.89
N ALA A 106 4.33 -11.63 -3.69
CA ALA A 106 4.19 -12.74 -2.75
C ALA A 106 3.93 -12.27 -1.31
N LYS A 107 4.60 -11.21 -0.86
CA LYS A 107 4.37 -10.66 0.48
C LYS A 107 2.98 -10.05 0.62
N LEU A 108 2.50 -9.34 -0.40
CA LEU A 108 1.15 -8.78 -0.39
C LEU A 108 0.10 -9.91 -0.33
N ASP A 109 0.27 -10.96 -1.12
CA ASP A 109 -0.62 -12.12 -1.12
C ASP A 109 -0.64 -12.84 0.23
N GLU A 110 0.53 -13.04 0.84
CA GLU A 110 0.65 -13.60 2.19
C GLU A 110 -0.16 -12.79 3.22
N VAL A 111 0.01 -11.47 3.22
CA VAL A 111 -0.68 -10.57 4.18
C VAL A 111 -2.20 -10.59 3.92
N LEU A 112 -2.63 -10.56 2.66
CA LEU A 112 -4.05 -10.62 2.31
C LEU A 112 -4.69 -11.94 2.72
N ALA A 113 -4.00 -13.06 2.53
CA ALA A 113 -4.47 -14.37 2.99
C ALA A 113 -4.65 -14.42 4.52
N ARG A 114 -3.73 -13.83 5.31
CA ARG A 114 -3.90 -13.75 6.77
C ARG A 114 -5.14 -12.94 7.16
N ILE A 115 -5.34 -11.78 6.55
CA ILE A 115 -6.52 -10.93 6.80
C ILE A 115 -7.81 -11.70 6.47
N ASP A 116 -7.82 -12.44 5.37
CA ASP A 116 -8.97 -13.25 4.93
C ASP A 116 -9.28 -14.42 5.87
N GLU A 117 -8.26 -15.01 6.49
CA GLU A 117 -8.40 -16.04 7.52
C GLU A 117 -8.84 -15.48 8.88
N GLY A 118 -8.98 -14.15 9.01
CA GLY A 118 -9.33 -13.48 10.27
C GLY A 118 -8.18 -13.44 11.28
N LYS A 119 -6.94 -13.61 10.82
CA LYS A 119 -5.72 -13.53 11.61
C LYS A 119 -5.09 -12.14 11.55
#